data_AF-A0A0D2EWL2-F1
#
_entry.id   AF-A0A0D2EWL2-F1
#
_cell.length_a   1.000
_cell.length_b   1.000
_cell.length_c   1.000
_cell.angle_alpha   90.00
_cell.angle_beta   90.00
_cell.angle_gamma   90.00
#
_symmetry.space_group_name_H-M   'P 1'
#
loop_
_entity.id
_entity.type
_entity.pdbx_description
1 polymer ?
#
loop_
_entity_poly.entity_id
_entity_poly.type
_entity_poly.pdbx_seq_one_letter_code
_entity_poly.pdbx_strand_id
1 'polypeptide(L)'
;MATLRRKASSDLPRDTKRHRPLANTTPVSGGVDELVPAQERPPATLLGVLSLYPVSDHFWSTLPPESPIALSQTCHQMRDAFQRRWNVDQRLRRFVKNPTGLRSQLGKHGALISGGFALQLFAQTCWLESDWDIFVEQGTAAADLHLPSARGEVSPEVQW
;
A
#
# COMPACT_ATOMS: atom_id res chain seq x y z
N MET A 1 -3.81 1.35 51.85
CA MET A 1 -5.10 1.23 52.56
C MET A 1 -6.04 0.43 51.67
N ALA A 2 -6.24 -0.86 51.98
CA ALA A 2 -7.16 -1.77 51.29
C ALA A 2 -8.54 -1.79 51.97
N THR A 3 -9.62 -2.08 51.23
CA THR A 3 -10.91 -2.76 51.61
C THR A 3 -11.88 -2.59 50.41
N LEU A 4 -12.25 -3.57 49.57
CA LEU A 4 -13.11 -4.77 49.68
C LEU A 4 -14.66 -4.56 49.70
N ARG A 5 -15.31 -5.05 48.61
CA ARG A 5 -16.69 -5.61 48.43
C ARG A 5 -17.95 -4.73 48.66
N ARG A 6 -18.92 -4.80 47.73
CA ARG A 6 -20.13 -5.69 47.76
C ARG A 6 -21.03 -5.49 46.52
N LYS A 7 -21.91 -6.47 46.29
CA LYS A 7 -22.88 -6.68 45.20
C LYS A 7 -24.31 -6.77 45.79
N ALA A 8 -25.34 -6.23 45.11
CA ALA A 8 -26.78 -6.56 45.15
C ALA A 8 -27.50 -5.55 44.21
N SER A 9 -28.28 -5.90 43.17
CA SER A 9 -29.55 -6.65 43.02
C SER A 9 -30.82 -5.81 43.28
N SER A 10 -31.83 -6.02 42.41
CA SER A 10 -33.25 -5.58 42.47
C SER A 10 -33.53 -4.14 41.98
N ASP A 11 -34.60 -3.76 41.25
CA ASP A 11 -35.87 -4.37 40.85
C ASP A 11 -36.45 -3.64 39.61
N LEU A 12 -37.30 -4.33 38.84
CA LEU A 12 -38.23 -3.76 37.85
C LEU A 12 -39.38 -2.99 38.53
N PRO A 13 -40.14 -2.18 37.78
CA PRO A 13 -41.53 -2.59 37.61
C PRO A 13 -42.05 -2.53 36.18
N ARG A 14 -43.04 -3.38 35.97
CA ARG A 14 -43.82 -3.68 34.79
C ARG A 14 -45.11 -2.86 34.91
N ASP A 15 -45.53 -2.15 33.86
CA ASP A 15 -46.91 -1.69 33.78
C ASP A 15 -47.52 -1.92 32.40
N THR A 16 -48.82 -2.16 32.44
CA THR A 16 -49.67 -2.92 31.53
C THR A 16 -50.83 -2.06 31.08
N LYS A 17 -51.25 -2.20 29.82
CA LYS A 17 -52.62 -2.02 29.24
C LYS A 17 -52.47 -1.66 27.76
N ARG A 18 -53.33 -2.01 26.80
CA ARG A 18 -54.41 -2.99 26.61
C ARG A 18 -54.87 -2.75 25.14
N HIS A 19 -55.22 -3.84 24.44
CA HIS A 19 -56.15 -3.95 23.28
C HIS A 19 -55.86 -3.31 21.90
N ARG A 20 -56.02 -4.19 20.89
CA ARG A 20 -56.04 -4.10 19.41
C ARG A 20 -57.21 -3.24 18.88
N PRO A 21 -57.20 -2.71 17.64
CA PRO A 21 -57.50 -3.55 16.45
C PRO A 21 -56.71 -3.22 15.16
N LEU A 22 -56.96 -4.05 14.14
CA LEU A 22 -56.35 -4.12 12.81
C LEU A 22 -56.98 -3.09 11.84
N ALA A 23 -56.23 -2.80 10.75
CA ALA A 23 -56.55 -1.98 9.57
C ALA A 23 -56.23 -0.47 9.78
N ASN A 24 -55.46 0.20 8.92
CA ASN A 24 -55.68 0.36 7.50
C ASN A 24 -54.35 0.61 6.76
N THR A 25 -54.21 0.00 5.58
CA THR A 25 -53.25 0.39 4.54
C THR A 25 -53.56 1.80 4.02
N THR A 26 -52.55 2.66 4.05
CA THR A 26 -52.48 3.88 3.23
C THR A 26 -51.06 3.97 2.65
N PRO A 27 -50.90 4.16 1.33
CA PRO A 27 -49.59 4.21 0.70
C PRO A 27 -49.00 5.60 0.91
N VAL A 28 -47.92 5.70 1.70
CA VAL A 28 -47.05 6.86 1.63
C VAL A 28 -46.11 6.65 0.45
N SER A 29 -46.43 7.32 -0.65
CA SER A 29 -45.45 7.68 -1.68
C SER A 29 -44.35 8.50 -1.01
N GLY A 30 -43.20 7.88 -0.78
CA GLY A 30 -42.00 8.53 -0.29
C GLY A 30 -40.81 7.85 -0.95
N GLY A 31 -40.03 8.65 -1.69
CA GLY A 31 -38.86 8.34 -2.50
C GLY A 31 -38.28 6.93 -2.37
N VAL A 32 -38.20 6.25 -3.51
CA VAL A 32 -37.18 5.23 -3.72
C VAL A 32 -35.82 5.91 -3.53
N ASP A 33 -35.28 5.86 -2.32
CA ASP A 33 -33.83 5.87 -2.17
C ASP A 33 -33.38 4.66 -2.98
N GLU A 34 -32.84 4.96 -4.15
CA GLU A 34 -32.22 4.01 -5.06
C GLU A 34 -31.11 3.33 -4.26
N LEU A 35 -31.45 2.18 -3.67
CA LEU A 35 -30.51 1.25 -3.09
C LEU A 35 -29.53 0.93 -4.21
N VAL A 36 -28.39 1.63 -4.19
CA VAL A 36 -27.23 1.35 -5.03
C VAL A 36 -27.03 -0.16 -4.94
N PRO A 37 -27.23 -0.92 -6.04
CA PRO A 37 -27.19 -2.36 -5.97
C PRO A 37 -25.83 -2.73 -5.40
N ALA A 38 -25.84 -3.58 -4.36
CA ALA A 38 -24.63 -4.09 -3.74
C ALA A 38 -23.80 -4.71 -4.86
N GLN A 39 -22.75 -3.98 -5.28
CA GLN A 39 -21.92 -4.37 -6.40
C GLN A 39 -21.35 -5.75 -6.09
N GLU A 40 -21.85 -6.77 -6.78
CA GLU A 40 -21.35 -8.14 -6.65
C GLU A 40 -19.87 -8.09 -7.00
N ARG A 41 -19.02 -8.14 -5.97
CA ARG A 41 -17.57 -8.23 -6.18
C ARG A 41 -17.35 -9.56 -6.91
N PRO A 42 -16.69 -9.55 -8.09
CA PRO A 42 -16.36 -10.79 -8.76
C PRO A 42 -15.59 -11.70 -7.78
N PRO A 43 -15.82 -13.02 -7.83
CA PRO A 43 -15.15 -13.95 -6.91
C PRO A 43 -13.65 -13.76 -7.02
N ALA A 44 -12.99 -13.53 -5.87
CA ALA A 44 -11.56 -13.33 -5.84
C ALA A 44 -10.87 -14.58 -6.40
N THR A 45 -10.22 -14.43 -7.56
CA THR A 45 -9.42 -15.52 -8.12
C THR A 45 -8.17 -15.72 -7.26
N LEU A 46 -7.67 -16.94 -7.17
CA LEU A 46 -6.43 -17.23 -6.44
C LEU A 46 -5.28 -16.35 -6.93
N LEU A 47 -5.23 -16.09 -8.24
CA LEU A 47 -4.26 -15.19 -8.86
C LEU A 47 -4.47 -13.71 -8.51
N GLY A 48 -5.73 -13.29 -8.32
CA GLY A 48 -6.08 -11.98 -7.78
C GLY A 48 -5.61 -11.81 -6.34
N VAL A 49 -5.79 -12.83 -5.49
CA VAL A 49 -5.30 -12.84 -4.11
C VAL A 49 -3.77 -12.83 -4.05
N LEU A 50 -3.11 -13.66 -4.87
CA LEU A 50 -1.64 -13.68 -4.99
C LEU A 50 -1.06 -12.37 -5.53
N SER A 51 -1.86 -11.51 -6.16
CA SER A 51 -1.43 -10.21 -6.67
C SER A 51 -1.47 -9.10 -5.62
N LEU A 52 -2.06 -9.35 -4.44
CA LEU A 52 -2.13 -8.39 -3.35
C LEU A 52 -0.81 -8.35 -2.57
N TYR A 53 -0.33 -7.14 -2.32
CA TYR A 53 0.70 -6.87 -1.31
C TYR A 53 0.02 -6.99 0.06
N PRO A 54 0.32 -7.97 0.94
CA PRO A 54 1.62 -8.63 1.16
C PRO A 54 1.71 -10.11 0.76
N VAL A 55 0.62 -10.71 0.25
CA VAL A 55 0.57 -12.13 -0.12
C VAL A 55 1.59 -12.46 -1.20
N SER A 56 1.74 -11.57 -2.19
CA SER A 56 2.73 -11.70 -3.24
C SER A 56 4.15 -11.77 -2.69
N ASP A 57 4.52 -10.85 -1.80
CA ASP A 57 5.87 -10.74 -1.25
C ASP A 57 6.23 -11.98 -0.45
N HIS A 58 5.29 -12.45 0.38
CA HIS A 58 5.50 -13.67 1.15
C HIS A 58 5.66 -14.88 0.22
N PHE A 59 4.76 -15.06 -0.76
CA PHE A 59 4.86 -16.14 -1.75
C PHE A 59 6.22 -16.13 -2.44
N TRP A 60 6.68 -14.99 -2.93
CA TRP A 60 7.96 -14.87 -3.60
C TRP A 60 9.17 -15.07 -2.68
N SER A 61 9.05 -14.75 -1.38
CA SER A 61 10.12 -14.95 -0.39
C SER A 61 10.33 -16.41 -0.01
N THR A 62 9.29 -17.25 -0.13
CA THR A 62 9.37 -18.68 0.19
C THR A 62 10.00 -19.52 -0.92
N LEU A 63 10.20 -18.93 -2.10
CA LEU A 63 10.66 -19.65 -3.27
C LEU A 63 12.19 -19.62 -3.40
N PRO A 64 12.82 -20.73 -3.84
CA PRO A 64 14.22 -20.74 -4.24
C PRO A 64 14.49 -19.72 -5.37
N PRO A 65 15.71 -19.16 -5.50
CA PRO A 65 16.00 -18.09 -6.46
C PRO A 65 15.72 -18.46 -7.93
N GLU A 66 15.78 -19.73 -8.29
CA GLU A 66 15.47 -20.24 -9.64
C GLU A 66 13.96 -20.28 -9.94
N SER A 67 13.13 -20.46 -8.91
CA SER A 67 11.69 -20.71 -9.06
C SER A 67 10.91 -19.50 -9.58
N PRO A 68 11.18 -18.25 -9.16
CA PRO A 68 10.52 -17.08 -9.72
C PRO A 68 10.68 -16.92 -11.23
N ILE A 69 11.87 -17.23 -11.74
CA ILE A 69 12.15 -17.14 -13.17
C ILE A 69 11.35 -18.22 -13.90
N ALA A 70 11.38 -19.47 -13.43
CA ALA A 70 10.61 -20.56 -14.01
C ALA A 70 9.09 -20.25 -14.00
N LEU A 71 8.57 -19.77 -12.87
CA LEU A 71 7.16 -19.39 -12.72
C LEU A 71 6.77 -18.25 -13.68
N SER A 72 7.64 -17.26 -13.89
CA SER A 72 7.41 -16.17 -14.84
C SER A 72 7.28 -16.64 -16.31
N GLN A 73 7.74 -17.85 -16.61
CA GLN A 73 7.65 -18.44 -17.95
C GLN A 73 6.37 -19.24 -18.16
N THR A 74 5.64 -19.59 -17.10
CA THR A 74 4.43 -20.44 -17.17
C THR A 74 3.21 -19.73 -17.73
N CYS A 75 2.94 -18.51 -17.28
CA CYS A 75 1.77 -17.74 -17.72
C CYS A 75 2.04 -16.23 -17.68
N HIS A 76 1.26 -15.47 -18.47
CA HIS A 76 1.37 -14.01 -18.56
C HIS A 76 1.22 -13.32 -17.20
N GLN A 77 0.26 -13.75 -16.39
CA GLN A 77 0.00 -13.11 -15.10
C GLN A 77 1.19 -13.26 -14.12
N MET A 78 1.84 -14.42 -14.15
CA MET A 78 3.03 -14.68 -13.33
C MET A 78 4.26 -13.94 -13.86
N ARG A 79 4.36 -13.79 -15.19
CA ARG A 79 5.37 -12.93 -15.83
C ARG A 79 5.22 -11.48 -15.39
N ASP A 80 4.01 -10.93 -15.44
CA ASP A 80 3.73 -9.56 -15.07
C ASP A 80 3.97 -9.34 -13.57
N ALA A 81 3.57 -10.31 -12.73
CA ALA A 81 3.88 -10.30 -11.31
C ALA A 81 5.39 -10.29 -11.04
N PHE A 82 6.15 -11.13 -11.75
CA PHE A 82 7.60 -11.16 -11.64
C PHE A 82 8.24 -9.84 -12.08
N GLN A 83 7.80 -9.25 -13.21
CA GLN A 83 8.32 -7.98 -13.71
C GLN A 83 8.02 -6.81 -12.76
N ARG A 84 6.82 -6.76 -12.17
CA ARG A 84 6.44 -5.71 -11.21
C ARG A 84 7.38 -5.61 -10.01
N ARG A 85 8.00 -6.72 -9.59
CA ARG A 85 8.99 -6.75 -8.49
C ARG A 85 10.23 -5.91 -8.77
N TRP A 86 10.56 -5.73 -10.05
CA TRP A 86 11.70 -4.97 -10.53
C TRP A 86 11.32 -3.54 -10.96
N ASN A 87 10.11 -3.10 -10.63
CA ASN A 87 9.67 -1.74 -10.92
C ASN A 87 10.38 -0.74 -10.00
N VAL A 88 11.47 -0.17 -10.53
CA VAL A 88 12.29 0.82 -9.86
C VAL A 88 11.47 2.05 -9.46
N ASP A 89 10.54 2.50 -10.30
CA ASP A 89 9.75 3.71 -10.05
C ASP A 89 8.82 3.50 -8.86
N GLN A 90 8.18 2.33 -8.75
CA GLN A 90 7.36 2.02 -7.58
C GLN A 90 8.17 2.00 -6.28
N ARG A 91 9.39 1.46 -6.30
CA ARG A 91 10.27 1.42 -5.12
C ARG A 91 10.81 2.81 -4.77
N LEU A 92 11.09 3.64 -5.77
CA LEU A 92 11.56 5.02 -5.57
C LEU A 92 10.49 5.95 -5.01
N ARG A 93 9.19 5.65 -5.18
CA ARG A 93 8.10 6.47 -4.63
C ARG A 93 8.14 6.69 -3.13
N ARG A 94 8.86 5.83 -2.39
CA ARG A 94 9.09 6.01 -0.96
C ARG A 94 10.06 7.17 -0.65
N PHE A 95 10.97 7.47 -1.58
CA PHE A 95 12.03 8.46 -1.41
C PHE A 95 11.73 9.75 -2.16
N VAL A 96 11.07 9.67 -3.32
CA VAL A 96 10.80 10.81 -4.21
C VAL A 96 9.36 10.77 -4.74
N LYS A 97 8.75 11.92 -5.00
CA LYS A 97 7.37 11.97 -5.51
C LYS A 97 7.32 11.63 -7.00
N ASN A 98 8.29 12.09 -7.79
CA ASN A 98 8.43 11.87 -9.22
C ASN A 98 9.67 11.02 -9.57
N PRO A 99 9.57 9.69 -9.45
CA PRO A 99 10.69 8.79 -9.74
C PRO A 99 11.14 8.83 -11.20
N THR A 100 10.21 9.02 -12.14
CA THR A 100 10.52 9.10 -13.58
C THR A 100 11.31 10.37 -13.92
N GLY A 101 10.95 11.50 -13.31
CA GLY A 101 11.68 12.76 -13.44
C GLY A 101 13.10 12.65 -12.89
N LEU A 102 13.24 12.08 -11.69
CA LEU A 102 14.54 11.78 -11.11
C LEU A 102 15.40 10.90 -12.05
N ARG A 103 14.88 9.76 -12.52
CA ARG A 103 15.64 8.85 -13.40
C ARG A 103 16.04 9.51 -14.72
N SER A 104 15.21 10.42 -15.22
CA SER A 104 15.53 11.22 -16.40
C SER A 104 16.71 12.16 -16.13
N GLN A 105 16.79 12.77 -14.94
CA GLN A 105 17.96 13.56 -14.52
C GLN A 105 19.20 12.68 -14.35
N LEU A 106 19.05 11.52 -13.67
CA LEU A 106 20.16 10.57 -13.52
C LEU A 106 20.72 10.13 -14.88
N GLY A 107 19.85 9.83 -15.84
CA GLY A 107 20.27 9.48 -17.20
C GLY A 107 20.98 10.61 -17.95
N LYS A 108 20.57 11.87 -17.76
CA LYS A 108 21.24 13.04 -18.36
C LYS A 108 22.65 13.26 -17.80
N HIS A 109 22.83 13.02 -16.51
CA HIS A 109 24.08 13.28 -15.79
C HIS A 109 24.98 12.05 -15.64
N GLY A 110 24.63 10.91 -16.26
CA GLY A 110 25.38 9.67 -16.11
C GLY A 110 25.43 9.16 -14.66
N ALA A 111 24.44 9.51 -13.84
CA ALA A 111 24.40 9.19 -12.42
C ALA A 111 23.73 7.83 -12.16
N LEU A 112 24.19 7.16 -11.11
CA LEU A 112 23.80 5.79 -10.75
C LEU A 112 23.23 5.74 -9.33
N ILE A 113 22.08 5.08 -9.17
CA ILE A 113 21.54 4.78 -7.84
C ILE A 113 22.32 3.61 -7.24
N SER A 114 22.68 3.73 -5.98
CA SER A 114 23.54 2.79 -5.27
C SER A 114 23.11 2.61 -3.81
N GLY A 115 23.98 1.97 -3.02
CA GLY A 115 23.80 1.81 -1.59
C GLY A 115 22.60 0.95 -1.21
N GLY A 116 21.95 1.33 -0.11
CA GLY A 116 20.86 0.57 0.50
C GLY A 116 19.69 0.31 -0.46
N PHE A 117 19.37 1.26 -1.33
CA PHE A 117 18.32 1.10 -2.33
C PHE A 117 18.63 -0.02 -3.33
N ALA A 118 19.84 -0.02 -3.90
CA ALA A 118 20.23 -1.01 -4.90
C ALA A 118 20.20 -2.43 -4.31
N LEU A 119 20.72 -2.59 -3.08
CA LEU A 119 20.67 -3.87 -2.37
C LEU A 119 19.23 -4.33 -2.13
N GLN A 120 18.35 -3.44 -1.69
CA GLN A 120 16.93 -3.77 -1.46
C GLN A 120 16.18 -4.15 -2.74
N LEU A 121 16.49 -3.49 -3.86
CA LEU A 121 15.93 -3.82 -5.18
C LEU A 121 16.31 -5.25 -5.58
N PHE A 122 17.59 -5.62 -5.46
CA PHE A 122 18.08 -6.96 -5.83
C PHE A 122 17.66 -8.05 -4.84
N ALA A 123 17.72 -7.76 -3.54
CA ALA A 123 17.28 -8.68 -2.50
C ALA A 123 15.75 -8.79 -2.39
N GLN A 124 15.01 -7.97 -3.16
CA GLN A 124 13.56 -7.95 -3.16
C GLN A 124 12.96 -7.74 -1.75
N THR A 125 13.61 -6.88 -0.96
CA THR A 125 13.24 -6.55 0.42
C THR A 125 13.01 -5.05 0.61
N CYS A 126 12.53 -4.65 1.79
CA CYS A 126 12.29 -3.27 2.17
C CYS A 126 12.79 -3.02 3.60
N TRP A 127 13.69 -2.06 3.77
CA TRP A 127 14.22 -1.62 5.05
C TRP A 127 13.69 -0.22 5.35
N LEU A 128 12.80 -0.09 6.34
CA LEU A 128 11.99 1.12 6.55
C LEU A 128 12.79 2.38 6.94
N GLU A 129 14.02 2.19 7.41
CA GLU A 129 14.93 3.26 7.83
C GLU A 129 16.11 3.43 6.87
N SER A 130 16.12 2.69 5.76
CA SER A 130 17.20 2.83 4.78
C SER A 130 17.13 4.15 4.06
N ASP A 131 18.29 4.75 3.82
CA ASP A 131 18.48 5.79 2.83
C ASP A 131 18.78 5.20 1.44
N TRP A 132 19.05 6.09 0.50
CA TRP A 132 19.42 5.78 -0.86
C TRP A 132 20.55 6.72 -1.30
N ASP A 133 21.48 6.20 -2.09
CA ASP A 133 22.70 6.90 -2.47
C ASP A 133 22.75 7.08 -3.99
N ILE A 134 23.29 8.21 -4.47
CA ILE A 134 23.52 8.46 -5.88
C ILE A 134 25.02 8.71 -6.10
N PHE A 135 25.62 7.94 -7.02
CA PHE A 135 26.93 8.25 -7.58
C PHE A 135 26.75 9.08 -8.85
N VAL A 136 27.55 10.14 -8.97
CA VAL A 136 27.63 10.98 -10.16
C VAL A 136 29.10 11.21 -10.48
N GLU A 137 29.43 11.32 -11.77
CA GLU A 137 30.78 11.67 -12.17
C GLU A 137 31.15 13.07 -11.66
N GLN A 138 32.36 13.22 -11.13
CA GLN A 138 32.82 14.47 -10.56
C GLN A 138 33.00 15.51 -11.69
N GLY A 139 32.34 16.67 -11.57
CA GLY A 139 32.38 17.71 -12.61
C GLY A 139 31.10 18.55 -12.64
N THR A 140 30.79 19.12 -13.80
CA THR A 140 29.57 19.92 -14.02
C THR A 140 28.30 19.14 -13.70
N ALA A 141 28.28 17.83 -13.98
CA ALA A 141 27.18 16.94 -13.66
C ALA A 141 26.83 16.88 -12.17
N ALA A 142 27.83 16.95 -11.28
CA ALA A 142 27.61 16.97 -9.84
C ALA A 142 27.07 18.33 -9.33
N ALA A 143 27.40 19.43 -10.03
CA ALA A 143 26.92 20.77 -9.69
C ALA A 143 25.45 20.99 -10.12
N ASP A 144 25.10 20.45 -11.28
CA ASP A 144 23.76 20.58 -11.87
C ASP A 144 22.73 19.67 -11.19
N LEU A 145 23.18 18.52 -10.65
CA LEU A 145 22.36 17.62 -9.86
C LEU A 145 22.19 18.17 -8.43
N HIS A 146 21.42 19.25 -8.29
CA HIS A 146 21.00 19.79 -6.99
C HIS A 146 20.07 18.77 -6.29
N LEU A 147 20.69 17.83 -5.57
CA LEU A 147 19.98 16.96 -4.64
C LEU A 147 19.80 17.73 -3.32
N PRO A 148 18.60 17.73 -2.72
CA PRO A 148 18.46 18.20 -1.35
C PRO A 148 19.35 17.33 -0.47
N SER A 149 20.40 17.93 0.07
CA SER A 149 21.34 17.25 0.96
C SER A 149 20.57 16.72 2.17
N ALA A 150 20.64 15.41 2.41
CA ALA A 150 19.97 14.74 3.54
C ALA A 150 20.56 15.09 4.92
N ARG A 151 21.34 16.18 5.03
CA ARG A 151 21.75 16.76 6.31
C ARG A 151 21.11 18.14 6.48
N GLY A 152 19.90 18.16 7.03
CA GLY A 152 19.46 19.22 7.94
C GLY A 152 19.20 20.62 7.38
N GLU A 153 19.19 20.86 6.06
CA GLU A 153 18.73 22.13 5.51
C GLU A 153 17.54 21.93 4.57
N VAL A 154 16.36 22.28 5.07
CA VAL A 154 15.12 22.32 4.29
C VAL A 154 15.19 23.55 3.39
N SER A 155 15.70 23.36 2.17
CA SER A 155 15.54 24.33 1.08
C SER A 155 14.20 24.09 0.36
N PRO A 156 13.36 25.12 0.15
CA PRO A 156 11.97 24.93 -0.28
C PRO A 156 11.79 24.61 -1.76
N GLU A 157 12.86 24.51 -2.57
CA GLU A 157 12.73 24.73 -4.02
C GLU A 157 13.07 23.56 -4.95
N VAL A 158 13.14 22.32 -4.46
CA VAL A 158 13.23 21.17 -5.37
C VAL A 158 12.38 20.02 -4.85
N GLN A 159 11.10 20.02 -5.22
CA GLN A 159 10.23 18.85 -5.05
C GLN A 159 10.17 18.07 -6.36
N TRP A 160 10.93 16.99 -6.42
CA TRP A 160 10.69 15.90 -7.37
C TRP A 160 9.70 14.92 -6.77
#